data_AF-A0A9P0DI76-F1
#
_entry.id   AF-A0A9P0DI76-F1
#
_cell.length_a   1.000
_cell.length_b   1.000
_cell.length_c   1.000
_cell.angle_alpha   90.00
_cell.angle_beta   90.00
_cell.angle_gamma   90.00
#
_symmetry.space_group_name_H-M   'P 1'
#
loop_
_entity.id
_entity.type
_entity.pdbx_description
1 polymer ?
#
loop_
_entity_poly.entity_id
_entity_poly.type
_entity_poly.pdbx_seq_one_letter_code
_entity_poly.pdbx_strand_id
1 'polypeptide(L)'
;MKTLVLLSAIFACSWATITSPIINENIKLNRNMVDSLLVKYAEKASEGDTGVITAVVNNYADRLFQHIQTFAVSHSLDPVYLDDISENFLGSSLTLKNGTLNGISTISRYNDVKVTYQHNTRKLVTEFPLIFSKLNFVYQYHVLVLFIGPKGEMTGNIDNFKANVQLSFDFNTYTAKIEKLTTMDSGHISLTFHGQGLVDLVVNILSEFVTTILHPLLTAIIEGRVKDAASATVNQVNNFIGNLLHPNSTHNNTYIY
;
A
#
# COMPACT_ATOMS: atom_id res chain seq x y z
N MET A 1 20.29 -13.76 20.01
CA MET A 1 19.22 -14.79 19.93
C MET A 1 17.84 -14.30 20.37
N LYS A 2 17.66 -13.61 21.51
CA LYS A 2 16.34 -13.09 21.95
C LYS A 2 15.83 -11.86 21.16
N THR A 3 16.72 -11.11 20.51
CA THR A 3 16.43 -9.88 19.75
C THR A 3 15.89 -10.08 18.34
N LEU A 4 16.11 -11.24 17.70
CA LEU A 4 15.60 -11.53 16.35
C LEU A 4 14.11 -11.96 16.38
N VAL A 5 13.72 -12.66 17.45
CA VAL A 5 12.33 -13.07 17.75
C VAL A 5 11.44 -11.87 18.05
N LEU A 6 12.01 -10.85 18.70
CA LEU A 6 11.32 -9.60 19.01
C LEU A 6 10.93 -8.81 17.75
N LEU A 7 11.55 -9.09 16.60
CA LEU A 7 11.48 -8.18 15.44
C LEU A 7 10.60 -8.67 14.29
N SER A 8 10.48 -9.98 14.12
CA SER A 8 9.34 -10.59 13.43
C SER A 8 8.03 -10.33 14.18
N ALA A 9 8.09 -10.23 15.52
CA ALA A 9 7.00 -9.73 16.34
C ALA A 9 6.71 -8.26 16.07
N ILE A 10 7.72 -7.42 15.85
CA ILE A 10 7.51 -5.98 15.58
C ILE A 10 6.81 -5.72 14.26
N PHE A 11 7.18 -6.37 13.15
CA PHE A 11 6.40 -6.27 11.90
C PHE A 11 4.98 -6.81 12.05
N ALA A 12 4.79 -7.79 12.95
CA ALA A 12 3.47 -8.31 13.26
C ALA A 12 2.64 -7.44 14.22
N CYS A 13 3.32 -6.66 15.08
CA CYS A 13 2.74 -5.76 16.07
C CYS A 13 2.45 -4.38 15.50
N SER A 14 3.19 -3.92 14.48
CA SER A 14 3.01 -2.59 13.90
C SER A 14 1.75 -2.41 13.06
N TRP A 15 0.95 -3.46 12.82
CA TRP A 15 -0.40 -3.32 12.25
C TRP A 15 -1.51 -3.47 13.28
N ALA A 16 -1.20 -3.88 14.51
CA ALA A 16 -2.15 -3.83 15.62
C ALA A 16 -2.45 -2.40 16.07
N THR A 17 -1.59 -1.44 15.70
CA THR A 17 -1.67 -0.04 16.11
C THR A 17 -2.22 0.91 15.03
N ILE A 18 -2.43 0.46 13.79
CA ILE A 18 -2.95 1.32 12.69
C ILE A 18 -4.48 1.47 12.75
N THR A 19 -5.17 0.61 13.49
CA THR A 19 -6.62 0.67 13.69
C THR A 19 -6.89 0.97 15.17
N SER A 20 -7.45 2.13 15.50
CA SER A 20 -7.63 2.68 16.86
C SER A 20 -8.28 1.73 17.90
N PRO A 21 -8.53 2.19 19.14
CA PRO A 21 -8.06 1.64 20.44
C PRO A 21 -8.61 0.24 20.86
N ILE A 22 -8.75 -0.72 19.94
CA ILE A 22 -9.53 -1.96 20.14
C ILE A 22 -8.63 -3.22 20.18
N ILE A 23 -7.42 -3.15 20.72
CA ILE A 23 -6.68 -4.37 21.07
C ILE A 23 -6.21 -4.29 22.52
N ASN A 24 -7.16 -4.57 23.42
CA ASN A 24 -6.87 -5.19 24.70
C ASN A 24 -6.83 -6.73 24.58
N GLU A 25 -6.48 -7.24 23.39
CA GLU A 25 -6.15 -8.65 23.20
C GLU A 25 -4.63 -8.80 23.17
N ASN A 26 -4.13 -9.53 24.16
CA ASN A 26 -2.76 -10.00 24.19
C ASN A 26 -2.44 -10.74 22.88
N ILE A 27 -1.75 -10.08 21.96
CA ILE A 27 -1.23 -10.69 20.74
C ILE A 27 -0.20 -11.74 21.16
N LYS A 28 -0.64 -12.99 21.23
CA LYS A 28 0.23 -14.12 21.48
C LYS A 28 0.96 -14.44 20.20
N LEU A 29 2.26 -14.13 20.18
CA LEU A 29 3.18 -14.58 19.14
C LEU A 29 2.95 -16.06 18.84
N ASN A 30 2.73 -16.40 17.56
CA ASN A 30 2.66 -17.79 17.15
C ASN A 30 4.07 -18.38 17.21
N ARG A 31 4.38 -18.95 18.38
CA ARG A 31 5.66 -19.56 18.72
C ARG A 31 6.13 -20.56 17.65
N ASN A 32 5.21 -21.31 17.06
CA ASN A 32 5.52 -22.31 16.04
C ASN A 32 6.12 -21.69 14.77
N MET A 33 5.68 -20.48 14.38
CA MET A 33 6.26 -19.76 13.24
C MET A 33 7.69 -19.33 13.56
N VAL A 34 7.91 -18.74 14.74
CA VAL A 34 9.23 -18.33 15.21
C VAL A 34 10.18 -19.53 15.29
N ASP A 35 9.72 -20.63 15.87
CA ASP A 35 10.51 -21.84 16.07
C ASP A 35 10.88 -22.48 14.72
N SER A 36 9.98 -22.49 13.74
CA SER A 36 10.27 -23.00 12.39
C SER A 36 11.35 -22.18 11.66
N LEU A 37 11.38 -20.86 11.89
CA LEU A 37 12.41 -19.97 11.32
C LEU A 37 13.77 -20.20 11.99
N LEU A 38 13.77 -20.45 13.30
CA LEU A 38 14.98 -20.71 14.07
C LEU A 38 15.60 -22.07 13.69
N VAL A 39 14.79 -23.10 13.48
CA VAL A 39 15.25 -24.42 13.04
C VAL A 39 15.87 -24.33 11.63
N LYS A 40 15.17 -23.68 10.69
CA LYS A 40 15.68 -23.48 9.33
C LYS A 40 16.98 -22.67 9.29
N TYR A 41 17.17 -21.74 10.22
CA TYR A 41 18.41 -20.98 10.38
C TYR A 41 19.56 -21.88 10.86
N ALA A 42 19.31 -22.71 11.88
CA ALA A 42 20.31 -23.60 12.44
C ALA A 42 20.83 -24.60 11.39
N GLU A 43 19.94 -25.11 10.54
CA GLU A 43 20.30 -26.02 9.43
C GLU A 43 21.09 -25.33 8.32
N LYS A 44 20.69 -24.12 7.89
CA LYS A 44 21.41 -23.38 6.83
C LYS A 44 22.77 -22.83 7.27
N ALA A 45 22.92 -22.49 8.54
CA ALA A 45 24.20 -22.02 9.08
C ALA A 45 25.29 -23.12 9.10
N SER A 46 24.90 -24.40 9.11
CA SER A 46 25.84 -25.53 9.02
C SER A 46 26.32 -25.85 7.59
N GLU A 47 25.68 -25.32 6.54
CA GLU A 47 25.98 -25.70 5.14
C GLU A 47 26.85 -24.69 4.37
N GLY A 48 27.45 -23.70 5.03
CA GLY A 48 28.30 -22.71 4.35
C GLY A 48 27.55 -21.77 3.39
N ASP A 49 26.23 -21.69 3.54
CA ASP A 49 25.33 -20.88 2.73
C ASP A 49 25.62 -19.38 2.89
N THR A 50 25.27 -18.59 1.88
CA THR A 50 25.48 -17.14 1.65
C THR A 50 25.03 -16.19 2.80
N GLY A 51 24.59 -16.72 3.92
CA GLY A 51 24.03 -15.97 5.05
C GLY A 51 22.63 -15.43 4.76
N VAL A 52 21.96 -15.89 3.70
CA VAL A 52 20.63 -15.43 3.31
C VAL A 52 19.58 -16.49 3.65
N ILE A 53 18.55 -16.07 4.39
CA ILE A 53 17.47 -16.95 4.84
C ILE A 53 16.14 -16.38 4.40
N THR A 54 15.41 -17.13 3.59
CA THR A 54 14.08 -16.75 3.10
C THR A 54 13.00 -17.65 3.69
N ALA A 55 11.91 -17.05 4.12
CA ALA A 55 10.70 -17.71 4.55
C ALA A 55 9.48 -17.18 3.78
N VAL A 56 8.53 -18.06 3.54
CA VAL A 56 7.23 -17.72 2.93
C VAL A 56 6.20 -17.61 4.06
N VAL A 57 5.51 -16.48 4.14
CA VAL A 57 4.63 -16.14 5.27
C VAL A 57 3.17 -15.90 4.84
N ASN A 58 2.71 -16.64 3.83
CA ASN A 58 1.38 -16.46 3.22
C ASN A 58 0.23 -16.46 4.21
N ASN A 59 0.15 -17.45 5.12
CA ASN A 59 -0.95 -17.50 6.11
C ASN A 59 -0.99 -16.28 7.03
N TYR A 60 0.17 -15.69 7.33
CA TYR A 60 0.24 -14.46 8.10
C TYR A 60 -0.24 -13.28 7.25
N ALA A 61 0.26 -13.17 6.01
CA ALA A 61 -0.15 -12.13 5.07
C ALA A 61 -1.64 -12.17 4.73
N ASP A 62 -2.23 -13.36 4.55
CA ASP A 62 -3.65 -13.50 4.22
C ASP A 62 -4.54 -12.97 5.35
N ARG A 63 -4.21 -13.27 6.61
CA ARG A 63 -4.88 -12.66 7.78
C ARG A 63 -4.66 -11.16 7.86
N LEU A 64 -3.44 -10.72 7.54
CA LEU A 64 -3.07 -9.32 7.52
C LEU A 64 -3.96 -8.55 6.53
N PHE A 65 -4.11 -9.06 5.30
CA PHE A 65 -4.98 -8.47 4.29
C PHE A 65 -6.44 -8.46 4.74
N GLN A 66 -6.97 -9.53 5.32
CA GLN A 66 -8.33 -9.55 5.88
C GLN A 66 -8.59 -8.42 6.90
N HIS A 67 -7.60 -8.10 7.72
CA HIS A 67 -7.70 -6.96 8.64
C HIS A 67 -7.71 -5.61 7.90
N ILE A 68 -6.88 -5.41 6.86
CA ILE A 68 -6.95 -4.18 6.03
C ILE A 68 -8.32 -4.04 5.42
N GLN A 69 -8.85 -5.12 4.85
CA GLN A 69 -10.15 -5.09 4.18
C GLN A 69 -11.24 -4.64 5.16
N THR A 70 -11.26 -5.25 6.35
CA THR A 70 -12.21 -4.89 7.42
C THR A 70 -12.01 -3.45 7.90
N PHE A 71 -10.76 -3.02 8.05
CA PHE A 71 -10.44 -1.65 8.45
C PHE A 71 -10.88 -0.62 7.42
N ALA A 72 -10.59 -0.87 6.13
CA ALA A 72 -10.91 0.01 5.03
C ALA A 72 -12.43 0.24 4.95
N VAL A 73 -13.22 -0.83 5.08
CA VAL A 73 -14.69 -0.74 5.10
C VAL A 73 -15.21 -0.03 6.35
N SER A 74 -14.70 -0.36 7.54
CA SER A 74 -15.21 0.19 8.81
C SER A 74 -14.84 1.66 9.06
N HIS A 75 -13.81 2.18 8.39
CA HIS A 75 -13.32 3.55 8.57
C HIS A 75 -13.54 4.43 7.34
N SER A 76 -14.44 4.04 6.44
CA SER A 76 -14.77 4.80 5.22
C SER A 76 -13.54 5.13 4.37
N LEU A 77 -12.60 4.19 4.28
CA LEU A 77 -11.46 4.23 3.34
C LEU A 77 -11.77 3.41 2.08
N ASP A 78 -13.05 3.17 1.83
CA ASP A 78 -13.59 2.56 0.62
C ASP A 78 -15.07 2.98 0.53
N PRO A 79 -15.42 4.09 -0.18
CA PRO A 79 -14.55 4.88 -1.06
C PRO A 79 -13.55 5.81 -0.35
N VAL A 80 -12.45 6.11 -1.04
CA VAL A 80 -11.49 7.19 -0.74
C VAL A 80 -11.70 8.36 -1.68
N TYR A 81 -11.67 9.59 -1.15
CA TYR A 81 -11.66 10.79 -1.96
C TYR A 81 -10.33 10.99 -2.69
N LEU A 82 -10.43 11.40 -3.95
CA LEU A 82 -9.31 11.71 -4.81
C LEU A 82 -9.21 13.21 -5.04
N ASP A 83 -8.00 13.69 -5.26
CA ASP A 83 -7.75 15.10 -5.52
C ASP A 83 -8.35 15.54 -6.86
N ASP A 84 -8.76 16.81 -6.91
CA ASP A 84 -9.18 17.48 -8.14
C ASP A 84 -7.97 17.64 -9.07
N ILE A 85 -8.20 17.46 -10.38
CA ILE A 85 -7.16 17.52 -11.41
C ILE A 85 -7.58 18.53 -12.46
N SER A 86 -6.63 19.34 -12.92
CA SER A 86 -6.85 20.27 -14.01
C SER A 86 -5.64 20.26 -14.93
N GLU A 87 -5.82 19.81 -16.15
CA GLU A 87 -4.78 19.69 -17.16
C GLU A 87 -5.14 20.50 -18.40
N ASN A 88 -4.12 21.12 -18.98
CA ASN A 88 -4.25 21.91 -20.20
C ASN A 88 -3.45 21.25 -21.32
N PHE A 89 -4.09 21.16 -22.48
CA PHE A 89 -3.54 20.65 -23.72
C PHE A 89 -3.57 21.75 -24.78
N LEU A 90 -2.94 21.53 -25.93
CA LEU A 90 -2.87 22.54 -26.99
C LEU A 90 -4.28 22.93 -27.48
N GLY A 91 -4.81 24.05 -27.00
CA GLY A 91 -6.16 24.53 -27.33
C GLY A 91 -7.32 23.79 -26.63
N SER A 92 -7.03 22.94 -25.65
CA SER A 92 -8.04 22.21 -24.88
C SER A 92 -7.70 22.13 -23.40
N SER A 93 -8.68 21.87 -22.55
CA SER A 93 -8.46 21.62 -21.13
C SER A 93 -9.38 20.51 -20.62
N LEU A 94 -8.92 19.83 -19.59
CA LEU A 94 -9.67 18.83 -18.86
C LEU A 94 -9.63 19.17 -17.38
N THR A 95 -10.80 19.21 -16.76
CA THR A 95 -10.93 19.27 -15.31
C THR A 95 -11.65 18.03 -14.80
N LEU A 96 -11.10 17.39 -13.78
CA LEU A 96 -11.71 16.31 -13.03
C LEU A 96 -11.94 16.77 -11.60
N LYS A 97 -13.16 16.61 -11.10
CA LYS A 97 -13.53 17.03 -9.75
C LYS A 97 -14.25 15.96 -8.98
N ASN A 98 -14.20 16.09 -7.66
CA ASN A 98 -14.98 15.27 -6.73
C ASN A 98 -14.71 13.77 -6.95
N GLY A 99 -13.44 13.42 -7.11
CA GLY A 99 -13.04 12.07 -7.42
C GLY A 99 -13.26 11.13 -6.23
N THR A 100 -13.67 9.90 -6.52
CA THR A 100 -13.71 8.82 -5.52
C THR A 100 -13.07 7.56 -6.09
N LEU A 101 -12.38 6.79 -5.24
CA LEU A 101 -11.81 5.49 -5.55
C LEU A 101 -12.39 4.45 -4.59
N ASN A 102 -12.96 3.40 -5.16
CA ASN A 102 -13.54 2.25 -4.50
C ASN A 102 -12.71 1.00 -4.79
N GLY A 103 -12.85 0.00 -3.94
CA GLY A 103 -12.27 -1.33 -4.13
C GLY A 103 -10.88 -1.52 -3.53
N ILE A 104 -10.42 -0.58 -2.69
CA ILE A 104 -9.16 -0.75 -1.91
C ILE A 104 -9.29 -1.97 -0.98
N SER A 105 -10.49 -2.24 -0.48
CA SER A 105 -10.83 -3.44 0.29
C SER A 105 -10.77 -4.75 -0.52
N THR A 106 -10.47 -4.71 -1.82
CA THR A 106 -10.23 -5.92 -2.63
C THR A 106 -8.76 -6.37 -2.62
N ILE A 107 -7.93 -5.71 -1.79
CA ILE A 107 -6.51 -6.04 -1.64
C ILE A 107 -6.29 -7.49 -1.20
N SER A 108 -5.38 -8.17 -1.88
CA SER A 108 -4.88 -9.50 -1.52
C SER A 108 -3.47 -9.70 -2.07
N ARG A 109 -2.92 -10.91 -1.96
CA ARG A 109 -1.64 -11.27 -2.62
C ARG A 109 -1.88 -11.97 -3.96
N TYR A 110 -1.06 -11.66 -4.96
CA TYR A 110 -1.01 -12.45 -6.21
C TYR A 110 0.11 -13.49 -6.25
N ASN A 111 1.03 -13.47 -5.27
CA ASN A 111 2.14 -14.40 -5.16
C ASN A 111 2.54 -14.60 -3.69
N ASP A 112 3.61 -15.37 -3.43
CA ASP A 112 4.14 -15.60 -2.09
C ASP A 112 4.68 -14.32 -1.44
N VAL A 113 4.26 -14.05 -0.20
CA VAL A 113 4.91 -13.03 0.63
C VAL A 113 6.18 -13.63 1.22
N LYS A 114 7.31 -13.01 0.91
CA LYS A 114 8.64 -13.50 1.29
C LYS A 114 9.28 -12.58 2.31
N VAL A 115 9.85 -13.18 3.35
CA VAL A 115 10.69 -12.49 4.34
C VAL A 115 12.10 -13.05 4.17
N THR A 116 13.06 -12.19 3.88
CA THR A 116 14.45 -12.55 3.65
C THR A 116 15.36 -11.84 4.64
N TYR A 117 16.07 -12.60 5.46
CA TYR A 117 17.15 -12.09 6.28
C TYR A 117 18.48 -12.21 5.53
N GLN A 118 19.22 -11.11 5.42
CA GLN A 118 20.53 -11.04 4.81
C GLN A 118 21.58 -10.80 5.91
N HIS A 119 22.42 -11.80 6.21
CA HIS A 119 23.37 -11.75 7.31
C HIS A 119 24.46 -10.67 7.13
N ASN A 120 24.99 -10.58 5.92
CA ASN A 120 26.03 -9.64 5.50
C ASN A 120 25.62 -8.17 5.65
N THR A 121 24.40 -7.81 5.29
CA THR A 121 23.86 -6.45 5.48
C THR A 121 23.15 -6.28 6.82
N ARG A 122 22.88 -7.39 7.53
CA ARG A 122 22.03 -7.47 8.72
C ARG A 122 20.69 -6.76 8.47
N LYS A 123 20.04 -7.09 7.34
CA LYS A 123 18.73 -6.56 6.97
C LYS A 123 17.69 -7.67 6.91
N LEU A 124 16.50 -7.41 7.44
CA LEU A 124 15.28 -8.18 7.15
C LEU A 124 14.55 -7.45 6.02
N VAL A 125 14.23 -8.13 4.93
CA VAL A 125 13.50 -7.57 3.80
C VAL A 125 12.24 -8.37 3.59
N THR A 126 11.09 -7.69 3.60
CA THR A 126 9.78 -8.31 3.35
C THR A 126 9.23 -7.79 2.03
N GLU A 127 8.82 -8.72 1.17
CA GLU A 127 8.23 -8.44 -0.14
C GLU A 127 6.75 -8.83 -0.15
N PHE A 128 5.90 -7.86 -0.45
CA PHE A 128 4.45 -8.00 -0.54
C PHE A 128 3.98 -7.82 -1.99
N PRO A 129 3.75 -8.92 -2.73
CA PRO A 129 3.13 -8.89 -4.05
C PRO A 129 1.61 -8.68 -3.92
N LEU A 130 1.17 -7.43 -4.00
CA LEU A 130 -0.21 -6.99 -3.81
C LEU A 130 -1.01 -7.01 -5.11
N ILE A 131 -2.27 -7.42 -5.03
CA ILE A 131 -3.27 -7.27 -6.09
C ILE A 131 -4.55 -6.66 -5.53
N PHE A 132 -5.10 -5.70 -6.26
CA PHE A 132 -6.46 -5.22 -6.08
C PHE A 132 -7.30 -5.82 -7.19
N SER A 133 -8.20 -6.75 -6.86
CA SER A 133 -8.91 -7.51 -7.88
C SER A 133 -9.83 -6.63 -8.71
N LYS A 134 -10.42 -5.60 -8.06
CA LYS A 134 -11.31 -4.65 -8.73
C LYS A 134 -11.23 -3.29 -8.05
N LEU A 135 -10.78 -2.29 -8.78
CA LEU A 135 -10.88 -0.89 -8.41
C LEU A 135 -11.91 -0.20 -9.29
N ASN A 136 -12.62 0.76 -8.73
CA ASN A 136 -13.54 1.60 -9.47
C ASN A 136 -13.31 3.05 -9.05
N PHE A 137 -13.23 3.96 -10.01
CA PHE A 137 -13.20 5.39 -9.71
C PHE A 137 -14.30 6.13 -10.43
N VAL A 138 -14.75 7.21 -9.82
CA VAL A 138 -15.73 8.13 -10.38
C VAL A 138 -15.16 9.54 -10.29
N TYR A 139 -15.32 10.31 -11.37
CA TYR A 139 -14.98 11.73 -11.41
C TYR A 139 -16.06 12.50 -12.16
N GLN A 140 -16.29 13.74 -11.75
CA GLN A 140 -16.99 14.71 -12.59
C GLN A 140 -15.98 15.31 -13.57
N TYR A 141 -16.22 15.18 -14.87
CA TYR A 141 -15.33 15.72 -15.89
C TYR A 141 -15.91 16.96 -16.56
N HIS A 142 -15.02 17.84 -16.99
CA HIS A 142 -15.32 18.94 -17.89
C HIS A 142 -14.19 19.05 -18.91
N VAL A 143 -14.50 18.82 -20.18
CA VAL A 143 -13.57 18.97 -21.29
C VAL A 143 -13.93 20.25 -22.02
N LEU A 144 -12.93 21.07 -22.33
CA LEU A 144 -13.08 22.26 -23.18
C LEU A 144 -12.14 22.12 -24.37
N VAL A 145 -12.66 22.36 -25.58
CA VAL A 145 -11.87 22.51 -26.81
C VAL A 145 -12.27 23.82 -27.44
N LEU A 146 -11.33 24.75 -27.59
CA LEU A 146 -11.64 26.09 -28.10
C LEU A 146 -12.85 26.71 -27.35
N PHE A 147 -12.87 26.57 -26.02
CA PHE A 147 -13.91 27.08 -25.10
C PHE A 147 -15.29 26.39 -25.13
N ILE A 148 -15.48 25.33 -25.93
CA ILE A 148 -16.71 24.55 -25.96
C ILE A 148 -16.39 23.10 -25.63
N GLY A 149 -17.18 22.47 -24.77
CA GLY A 149 -17.08 21.03 -24.63
C GLY A 149 -18.01 20.43 -23.58
N PRO A 150 -18.07 19.09 -23.54
CA PRO A 150 -19.01 18.39 -22.70
C PRO A 150 -18.57 18.42 -21.23
N LYS A 151 -19.58 18.38 -20.37
CA LYS A 151 -19.43 18.09 -18.95
C LYS A 151 -20.26 16.86 -18.61
N GLY A 152 -19.78 16.07 -17.66
CA GLY A 152 -20.45 14.83 -17.33
C GLY A 152 -19.77 14.09 -16.20
N GLU A 153 -20.11 12.82 -16.08
CA GLU A 153 -19.52 11.90 -15.14
C GLU A 153 -18.69 10.85 -15.89
N MET A 154 -17.49 10.59 -15.40
CA MET A 154 -16.63 9.53 -15.87
C MET A 154 -16.56 8.46 -14.78
N THR A 155 -16.88 7.23 -15.15
CA THR A 155 -16.65 6.05 -14.33
C THR A 155 -15.54 5.23 -14.95
N GLY A 156 -14.55 4.82 -14.16
CA GLY A 156 -13.53 3.89 -14.61
C GLY A 156 -13.46 2.64 -13.75
N ASN A 157 -13.18 1.50 -14.37
CA ASN A 157 -12.93 0.24 -13.68
C ASN A 157 -11.53 -0.25 -14.02
N ILE A 158 -10.83 -0.76 -13.01
CA ILE A 158 -9.51 -1.35 -13.14
C ILE A 158 -9.58 -2.77 -12.58
N ASP A 159 -9.38 -3.75 -13.44
CA ASP A 159 -9.37 -5.15 -13.03
C ASP A 159 -7.92 -5.63 -12.87
N ASN A 160 -7.62 -6.24 -11.73
CA ASN A 160 -6.34 -6.89 -11.43
C ASN A 160 -5.12 -5.94 -11.41
N PHE A 161 -5.22 -4.77 -10.77
CA PHE A 161 -4.06 -3.89 -10.54
C PHE A 161 -3.07 -4.56 -9.59
N LYS A 162 -1.79 -4.66 -9.95
CA LYS A 162 -0.73 -5.28 -9.15
C LYS A 162 0.35 -4.28 -8.78
N ALA A 163 0.75 -4.33 -7.52
CA ALA A 163 1.88 -3.58 -7.00
C ALA A 163 2.79 -4.49 -6.16
N ASN A 164 4.05 -4.10 -6.01
CA ASN A 164 4.97 -4.74 -5.09
C ASN A 164 5.44 -3.73 -4.05
N VAL A 165 5.33 -4.11 -2.78
CA VAL A 165 5.85 -3.32 -1.65
C VAL A 165 6.99 -4.08 -1.02
N GLN A 166 8.15 -3.45 -0.96
CA GLN A 166 9.32 -3.95 -0.25
C GLN A 166 9.57 -3.10 0.98
N LEU A 167 9.47 -3.74 2.14
CA LEU A 167 9.84 -3.16 3.42
C LEU A 167 11.17 -3.75 3.85
N SER A 168 11.99 -2.96 4.54
CA SER A 168 13.17 -3.48 5.22
C SER A 168 13.22 -3.06 6.66
N PHE A 169 13.99 -3.82 7.43
CA PHE A 169 14.47 -3.45 8.73
C PHE A 169 15.97 -3.70 8.81
N ASP A 170 16.69 -2.67 9.21
CA ASP A 170 18.14 -2.70 9.36
C ASP A 170 18.50 -2.90 10.84
N PHE A 171 19.11 -4.04 11.17
CA PHE A 171 19.50 -4.38 12.53
C PHE A 171 20.75 -3.64 13.03
N ASN A 172 21.48 -2.92 12.17
CA ASN A 172 22.59 -2.06 12.60
C ASN A 172 22.07 -0.74 13.14
N THR A 173 21.03 -0.20 12.50
CA THR A 173 20.44 1.11 12.86
C THR A 173 19.15 0.99 13.67
N TYR A 174 18.58 -0.22 13.76
CA TYR A 174 17.26 -0.48 14.32
C TYR A 174 16.14 0.34 13.67
N THR A 175 16.22 0.53 12.35
CA THR A 175 15.22 1.31 11.60
C THR A 175 14.50 0.44 10.57
N ALA A 176 13.17 0.58 10.51
CA ALA A 176 12.34 0.13 9.42
C ALA A 176 12.24 1.18 8.33
N LYS A 177 12.13 0.76 7.07
CA LYS A 177 11.97 1.63 5.90
C LYS A 177 11.11 0.96 4.82
N ILE A 178 10.50 1.78 3.99
CA ILE A 178 10.00 1.34 2.69
C ILE A 178 11.19 1.42 1.73
N GLU A 179 11.67 0.27 1.24
CA GLU A 179 12.76 0.23 0.26
C GLU A 179 12.24 0.53 -1.13
N LYS A 180 11.09 -0.07 -1.47
CA LYS A 180 10.53 0.04 -2.81
C LYS A 180 9.02 -0.09 -2.76
N LEU A 181 8.35 0.72 -3.56
CA LEU A 181 6.96 0.56 -3.92
C LEU A 181 6.90 0.73 -5.43
N THR A 182 6.35 -0.25 -6.13
CA THR A 182 6.33 -0.22 -7.59
C THR A 182 5.08 -0.88 -8.12
N THR A 183 4.41 -0.19 -9.02
CA THR A 183 3.36 -0.79 -9.85
C THR A 183 3.96 -1.83 -10.79
N MET A 184 3.47 -3.05 -10.69
CA MET A 184 3.94 -4.19 -11.47
C MET A 184 3.11 -4.38 -12.74
N ASP A 185 1.80 -4.09 -12.65
CA ASP A 185 0.83 -4.25 -13.72
C ASP A 185 -0.37 -3.35 -13.43
N SER A 186 -0.72 -2.45 -14.35
CA SER A 186 -1.88 -1.55 -14.18
C SER A 186 -3.22 -2.26 -14.40
N GLY A 187 -3.22 -3.51 -14.85
CA GLY A 187 -4.44 -4.29 -15.08
C GLY A 187 -5.20 -3.85 -16.32
N HIS A 188 -6.47 -4.28 -16.42
CA HIS A 188 -7.35 -3.85 -17.50
C HIS A 188 -8.16 -2.62 -17.06
N ILE A 189 -7.99 -1.51 -17.78
CA ILE A 189 -8.68 -0.25 -17.48
C ILE A 189 -9.78 -0.04 -18.52
N SER A 190 -11.00 0.18 -18.03
CA SER A 190 -12.16 0.56 -18.85
C SER A 190 -12.77 1.86 -18.34
N LEU A 191 -13.24 2.69 -19.26
CA LEU A 191 -13.86 3.97 -18.97
C LEU A 191 -15.23 4.08 -19.61
N THR A 192 -16.17 4.64 -18.86
CA THR A 192 -17.51 4.99 -19.33
C THR A 192 -17.76 6.45 -19.03
N PHE A 193 -18.21 7.19 -20.05
CA PHE A 193 -18.53 8.61 -19.94
C PHE A 193 -20.05 8.79 -20.08
N HIS A 194 -20.62 9.52 -19.14
CA HIS A 194 -22.03 9.87 -19.10
C HIS A 194 -22.17 11.38 -19.27
N GLY A 195 -22.89 11.83 -20.30
CA GLY A 195 -23.09 13.26 -20.57
C GLY A 195 -23.77 13.53 -21.90
N GLN A 196 -24.24 14.77 -22.11
CA GLN A 196 -24.79 15.23 -23.39
C GLN A 196 -23.66 15.77 -24.28
N GLY A 197 -23.68 15.40 -25.57
CA GLY A 197 -22.78 15.99 -26.58
C GLY A 197 -21.46 15.26 -26.81
N LEU A 198 -21.43 13.93 -26.69
CA LEU A 198 -20.26 13.14 -27.09
C LEU A 198 -20.11 13.18 -28.63
N VAL A 199 -19.19 14.01 -29.11
CA VAL A 199 -18.75 14.07 -30.51
C VAL A 199 -17.41 13.33 -30.63
N ASP A 200 -17.06 12.80 -31.81
CA ASP A 200 -15.78 12.12 -32.11
C ASP A 200 -14.52 12.86 -31.62
N LEU A 201 -14.56 14.20 -31.54
CA LEU A 201 -13.47 15.04 -31.01
C LEU A 201 -13.17 14.75 -29.52
N VAL A 202 -14.21 14.45 -28.74
CA VAL A 202 -14.11 14.11 -27.32
C VAL A 202 -13.41 12.76 -27.16
N VAL A 203 -13.67 11.80 -28.06
CA VAL A 203 -13.04 10.47 -28.01
C VAL A 203 -11.52 10.54 -28.16
N ASN A 204 -11.00 11.39 -29.05
CA ASN A 204 -9.55 11.55 -29.22
C ASN A 204 -8.88 12.16 -27.98
N ILE A 205 -9.45 13.24 -27.42
CA ILE A 205 -8.94 13.88 -26.19
C ILE A 205 -9.04 12.92 -25.00
N LEU A 206 -10.12 12.16 -24.91
CA LEU A 206 -10.31 11.17 -23.86
C LEU A 206 -9.34 10.00 -24.01
N SER A 207 -9.03 9.56 -25.23
CA SER A 207 -8.04 8.51 -25.49
C SER A 207 -6.64 8.93 -25.04
N GLU A 208 -6.24 10.17 -25.38
CA GLU A 208 -4.97 10.74 -24.92
C GLU A 208 -4.97 10.96 -23.40
N PHE A 209 -6.10 11.38 -22.82
CA PHE A 209 -6.28 11.45 -21.37
C PHE A 209 -6.09 10.08 -20.69
N VAL A 210 -6.64 8.99 -21.23
CA VAL A 210 -6.49 7.64 -20.65
C VAL A 210 -5.02 7.25 -20.55
N THR A 211 -4.28 7.43 -21.64
CA THR A 211 -2.89 6.98 -21.72
C THR A 211 -1.93 7.91 -21.01
N THR A 212 -2.18 9.22 -21.07
CA THR A 212 -1.21 10.25 -20.66
C THR A 212 -1.45 10.77 -19.24
N ILE A 213 -2.70 10.83 -18.79
CA ILE A 213 -3.05 11.35 -17.46
C ILE A 213 -3.55 10.24 -16.57
N LEU A 214 -4.49 9.42 -17.03
CA LEU A 214 -5.20 8.50 -16.16
C LEU A 214 -4.28 7.36 -15.66
N HIS A 215 -3.49 6.74 -16.54
CA HIS A 215 -2.54 5.71 -16.11
C HIS A 215 -1.55 6.21 -15.04
N PRO A 216 -0.82 7.32 -15.25
CA PRO A 216 0.07 7.88 -14.23
C PRO A 216 -0.66 8.33 -12.96
N LEU A 217 -1.84 8.92 -13.10
CA LEU A 217 -2.67 9.36 -11.97
C LEU A 217 -3.10 8.18 -11.10
N LEU A 218 -3.68 7.14 -11.70
CA LEU A 218 -4.14 5.95 -10.97
C LEU A 218 -2.97 5.26 -10.28
N THR A 219 -1.84 5.16 -10.99
CA THR A 219 -0.58 4.69 -10.43
C THR A 219 -0.19 5.54 -9.22
N ALA A 220 -0.10 6.87 -9.36
CA ALA A 220 0.30 7.77 -8.28
C ALA A 220 -0.67 7.75 -7.08
N ILE A 221 -1.98 7.63 -7.32
CA ILE A 221 -2.99 7.53 -6.27
C ILE A 221 -2.81 6.21 -5.51
N ILE A 222 -2.77 5.07 -6.22
CA ILE A 222 -2.67 3.76 -5.58
C ILE A 222 -1.32 3.64 -4.87
N GLU A 223 -0.23 4.04 -5.52
CA GLU A 223 1.09 4.09 -4.92
C GLU A 223 1.14 5.03 -3.72
N GLY A 224 0.51 6.20 -3.79
CA GLY A 224 0.40 7.16 -2.70
C GLY A 224 -0.32 6.56 -1.49
N ARG A 225 -1.50 5.94 -1.69
CA ARG A 225 -2.26 5.30 -0.59
C ARG A 225 -1.54 4.09 0.00
N VAL A 226 -0.95 3.25 -0.84
CA VAL A 226 -0.14 2.12 -0.37
C VAL A 226 1.10 2.63 0.38
N LYS A 227 1.73 3.72 -0.07
CA LYS A 227 2.86 4.37 0.61
C LYS A 227 2.45 4.97 1.94
N ASP A 228 1.30 5.63 2.04
CA ASP A 228 0.80 6.19 3.29
C ASP A 228 0.58 5.09 4.33
N ALA A 229 -0.08 3.99 3.94
CA ALA A 229 -0.29 2.84 4.80
C ALA A 229 1.04 2.18 5.23
N ALA A 230 1.95 1.96 4.27
CA ALA A 230 3.28 1.43 4.56
C ALA A 230 4.11 2.37 5.45
N SER A 231 3.96 3.68 5.30
CA SER A 231 4.69 4.69 6.08
C SER A 231 4.16 4.74 7.52
N ALA A 232 2.84 4.70 7.70
CA ALA A 232 2.22 4.58 9.02
C ALA A 232 2.75 3.35 9.76
N THR A 233 2.86 2.22 9.06
CA THR A 233 3.45 0.98 9.57
C THR A 233 4.88 1.17 10.03
N VAL A 234 5.73 1.69 9.13
CA VAL A 234 7.16 1.90 9.40
C VAL A 234 7.35 2.84 10.58
N ASN A 235 6.56 3.91 10.67
CA ASN A 235 6.61 4.85 11.78
C ASN A 235 6.21 4.18 13.09
N GLN A 236 5.18 3.33 13.10
CA GLN A 236 4.79 2.60 14.30
C GLN A 236 5.86 1.59 14.75
N VAL A 237 6.48 0.85 13.82
CA VAL A 237 7.65 0.00 14.11
C VAL A 237 8.75 0.83 14.77
N ASN A 238 9.12 1.94 14.15
CA ASN A 238 10.22 2.79 14.62
C ASN A 238 9.91 3.42 15.99
N ASN A 239 8.67 3.85 16.22
CA ASN A 239 8.24 4.39 17.52
C ASN A 239 8.26 3.32 18.61
N PHE A 240 7.75 2.11 18.32
CA PHE A 240 7.80 1.00 19.27
C PHE A 240 9.24 0.64 19.64
N ILE A 241 10.14 0.56 18.65
CA ILE A 241 11.56 0.31 18.89
C ILE A 241 12.19 1.46 19.67
N GLY A 242 11.89 2.70 19.34
CA GLY A 242 12.34 3.88 20.07
C GLY A 242 11.94 3.81 21.55
N ASN A 243 10.70 3.43 21.84
CA ASN A 243 10.21 3.26 23.20
C ASN A 243 10.88 2.10 23.95
N LEU A 244 11.21 1.00 23.27
CA LEU A 244 11.97 -0.11 23.86
C LEU A 244 13.42 0.25 24.16
N LEU A 245 14.05 1.03 23.29
CA LEU A 245 15.44 1.47 23.45
C LEU A 245 15.55 2.63 24.46
N HIS A 246 14.50 3.45 24.60
CA HIS A 246 14.45 4.61 25.49
C HIS A 246 13.18 4.64 26.36
N PRO A 247 13.00 3.68 27.29
CA PRO A 247 11.74 3.49 28.03
C PRO A 247 11.31 4.64 28.97
N ASN A 248 12.16 5.66 29.19
CA ASN A 248 11.93 6.77 30.13
C ASN A 248 11.88 8.17 29.49
N SER A 249 11.64 8.28 28.19
CA SER A 249 11.37 9.59 27.57
C SER A 249 9.88 9.94 27.68
N THR A 250 9.51 10.54 28.81
CA THR A 250 8.17 11.05 29.12
C THR A 250 7.62 11.94 27.99
N HIS A 251 6.50 11.53 27.40
CA HIS A 251 5.67 12.38 26.53
C HIS A 251 5.07 13.53 27.37
N ASN A 252 5.66 14.73 27.28
CA ASN A 252 4.93 15.95 27.61
C ASN A 252 3.97 16.26 26.45
N ASN A 253 2.78 15.68 26.49
CA ASN A 253 1.66 16.09 25.65
C ASN A 253 1.17 17.47 26.12
N THR A 254 1.62 18.52 25.46
CA THR A 254 0.89 19.80 25.47
C THR A 254 0.04 19.84 24.21
N TYR A 255 -1.24 19.46 24.34
CA TYR A 255 -2.26 19.82 23.37
C TYR A 255 -2.48 21.33 23.48
N ILE A 256 -2.18 22.08 22.43
CA ILE A 256 -2.68 23.44 22.25
C ILE A 256 -3.77 23.34 21.18
N TYR A 257 -4.96 23.77 21.58
CA TYR A 257 -6.20 23.84 20.78
C TYR A 257 -6.06 24.70 19.54
#